data_AF-K1U397-F1
#
_entry.id   AF-K1U397-F1
#
_cell.length_a   1.000
_cell.length_b   1.000
_cell.length_c   1.000
_cell.angle_alpha   90.00
_cell.angle_beta   90.00
_cell.angle_gamma   90.00
#
_symmetry.space_group_name_H-M   'P 1'
#
loop_
_entity.id
_entity.type
_entity.pdbx_description
1 polymer ?
#
loop_
_entity_poly.entity_id
_entity_poly.type
_entity_poly.pdbx_seq_one_letter_code
_entity_poly.pdbx_strand_id
1 'polypeptide(L)' 'MFIHGEADTFVPYEMLDKVYSAAACEKEMLSVPDAPHARSVCAHPELYWKAVTGFINKHI' A
#
# COMPACT_ATOMS: atom_id res chain seq x y z
N MET A 1 -0.93 -2.11 7.93
CA MET A 1 -0.24 -1.78 6.66
C MET A 1 -1.24 -1.21 5.67
N PHE A 2 -0.86 -0.17 4.93
CA PHE A 2 -1.63 0.44 3.84
C PHE A 2 -0.82 0.34 2.54
N ILE A 3 -1.44 -0.04 1.43
CA ILE A 3 -0.79 -0.15 0.12
C ILE A 3 -1.67 0.54 -0.91
N HIS A 4 -1.11 1.46 -1.70
CA HIS A 4 -1.82 2.17 -2.77
C HIS A 4 -0.96 2.29 -4.02
N GLY A 5 -1.58 2.16 -5.19
CA GLY A 5 -0.92 2.44 -6.46
C GLY A 5 -0.95 3.92 -6.84
N GLU A 6 0.17 4.49 -7.25
CA GLU A 6 0.27 5.92 -7.58
C GLU A 6 -0.52 6.32 -8.83
N ALA A 7 -0.82 5.35 -9.71
CA ALA A 7 -1.62 5.54 -10.93
C ALA A 7 -3.11 5.16 -10.74
N ASP A 8 -3.59 5.02 -9.51
CA ASP A 8 -5.00 4.76 -9.24
C ASP A 8 -5.86 5.98 -9.59
N THR A 9 -6.71 5.80 -10.62
CA THR A 9 -7.67 6.81 -11.10
C THR A 9 -9.11 6.52 -10.64
N PHE A 10 -9.34 5.40 -9.94
CA PHE A 10 -10.63 5.06 -9.35
C PHE A 10 -10.71 5.54 -7.89
N VAL A 11 -9.66 5.31 -7.10
CA VAL A 11 -9.48 5.92 -5.78
C VAL A 11 -8.27 6.86 -5.85
N PRO A 12 -8.45 8.18 -5.72
CA PRO A 12 -7.35 9.13 -5.78
C PRO A 12 -6.22 8.80 -4.81
N TYR A 13 -4.97 8.87 -5.27
CA TYR A 13 -3.79 8.51 -4.47
C TYR A 13 -3.66 9.30 -3.15
N GLU A 14 -4.15 10.54 -3.11
CA GLU A 14 -4.22 11.37 -1.88
C GLU A 14 -5.03 10.72 -0.73
N MET A 15 -5.92 9.78 -1.05
CA MET A 15 -6.68 9.05 -0.04
C MET A 15 -5.78 8.19 0.85
N LEU A 16 -4.62 7.74 0.35
CA LEU A 16 -3.62 7.02 1.15
C LEU A 16 -3.19 7.85 2.35
N ASP A 17 -2.74 9.09 2.13
CA ASP A 17 -2.30 9.99 3.20
C ASP A 17 -3.43 10.27 4.20
N LYS A 18 -4.65 10.52 3.69
CA LYS A 18 -5.82 10.80 4.52
C LYS A 18 -6.13 9.66 5.49
N VAL A 19 -6.23 8.42 5.00
CA VAL A 19 -6.58 7.27 5.86
C VAL A 19 -5.41 6.81 6.70
N TYR A 20 -4.18 6.91 6.17
CA TYR A 20 -2.97 6.63 6.93
C TYR A 20 -2.88 7.56 8.12
N SER A 21 -3.01 8.87 7.93
CA SER A 21 -2.97 9.87 9.00
C SER A 21 -4.09 9.68 10.03
N ALA A 22 -5.28 9.27 9.62
CA ALA A 22 -6.43 9.04 10.51
C ALA A 22 -6.28 7.81 11.43
N ALA A 23 -5.48 6.81 11.06
CA ALA A 23 -5.33 5.58 11.82
C ALA A 23 -4.48 5.78 13.09
N ALA A 24 -5.02 5.50 14.28
CA ALA A 24 -4.32 5.62 15.57
C ALA A 24 -3.75 4.26 16.06
N CYS A 25 -2.96 3.61 15.23
CA CYS A 25 -2.31 2.34 15.52
C CYS A 25 -0.91 2.27 14.90
N GLU A 26 -0.16 1.23 15.25
CA GLU A 26 1.06 0.91 14.50
C GLU A 26 0.70 0.60 13.04
N LYS A 27 1.35 1.31 12.14
CA LYS A 27 1.00 1.34 10.72
C LYS A 27 2.26 1.52 9.88
N GLU A 28 2.20 0.95 8.70
CA GLU A 28 3.22 1.05 7.65
C GLU A 28 2.51 1.37 6.33
N MET A 29 3.21 2.04 5.42
CA MET A 29 2.67 2.51 4.15
C MET A 29 3.58 2.07 3.00
N LEU A 30 2.98 1.63 1.90
CA LEU A 30 3.68 1.34 0.64
C LEU A 30 2.96 2.03 -0.52
N SER A 31 3.68 2.89 -1.20
CA SER A 31 3.29 3.47 -2.49
C SER A 31 3.89 2.65 -3.61
N VAL A 32 3.05 2.24 -4.56
CA VAL A 32 3.47 1.38 -5.68
C VAL A 32 3.45 2.18 -6.97
N PRO A 33 4.63 2.48 -7.56
CA PRO A 33 4.72 3.23 -8.82
C PRO A 33 3.91 2.58 -9.93
N ASP A 34 3.38 3.40 -10.84
CA ASP A 34 2.68 2.99 -12.08
C ASP A 34 1.48 2.03 -11.90
N ALA A 35 1.10 1.68 -10.67
CA ALA A 35 0.04 0.72 -10.39
C ALA A 35 -1.33 1.40 -10.40
N PRO A 36 -2.28 0.97 -11.25
CA PRO A 36 -3.66 1.39 -11.17
C PRO A 36 -4.44 0.62 -10.09
N HIS A 37 -5.73 0.95 -9.95
CA HIS A 37 -6.62 0.32 -8.98
C HIS A 37 -6.53 -1.21 -8.98
N ALA A 38 -6.32 -1.79 -7.80
CA ALA A 38 -6.20 -3.24 -7.59
C ALA A 38 -5.07 -3.95 -8.37
N ARG A 39 -4.04 -3.23 -8.83
CA ARG A 39 -2.96 -3.80 -9.65
C ARG A 39 -1.56 -3.72 -9.05
N SER A 40 -1.39 -3.26 -7.81
CA SER A 40 -0.09 -3.16 -7.13
C SER A 40 0.72 -4.48 -7.14
N VAL A 41 0.07 -5.62 -6.84
CA VAL A 41 0.72 -6.95 -6.88
C VAL A 41 1.10 -7.38 -8.29
N CYS A 42 0.37 -6.94 -9.32
CA CYS A 42 0.69 -7.25 -10.71
C CYS A 42 1.82 -6.37 -11.25
N ALA A 43 1.84 -5.09 -10.87
CA ALA A 43 2.85 -4.12 -11.33
C ALA A 43 4.22 -4.40 -10.70
N HIS A 44 4.24 -4.61 -9.37
CA HIS A 44 5.47 -4.84 -8.62
C HIS A 44 5.31 -6.00 -7.62
N PRO A 45 5.26 -7.26 -8.10
CA PRO A 45 4.97 -8.43 -7.26
C PRO A 45 5.98 -8.63 -6.13
N GLU A 46 7.27 -8.48 -6.40
CA GLU A 46 8.31 -8.66 -5.38
C GLU A 46 8.25 -7.59 -4.29
N LEU A 47 8.05 -6.32 -4.67
CA LEU A 47 7.89 -5.21 -3.74
C LEU A 47 6.66 -5.42 -2.85
N TYR A 48 5.53 -5.78 -3.45
CA TYR A 48 4.28 -6.04 -2.76
C TYR A 48 4.43 -7.17 -1.74
N TRP A 49 4.92 -8.34 -2.16
CA TRP A 49 5.04 -9.50 -1.27
C TRP A 49 6.12 -9.31 -0.20
N LYS A 50 7.22 -8.61 -0.50
CA LYS A 50 8.23 -8.27 0.51
C LYS A 50 7.64 -7.41 1.62
N ALA A 51 6.84 -6.40 1.28
CA ALA A 51 6.18 -5.55 2.27
C ALA A 51 5.13 -6.33 3.09
N VAL A 52 4.27 -7.11 2.43
CA VAL A 52 3.22 -7.90 3.08
C VAL A 52 3.81 -8.92 4.05
N THR A 53 4.77 -9.73 3.59
CA THR A 53 5.40 -10.75 4.44
C THR A 53 6.24 -10.13 5.55
N GLY A 54 6.93 -9.02 5.28
CA GLY A 54 7.67 -8.27 6.29
C GLY A 54 6.77 -7.76 7.41
N PHE A 55 5.63 -7.14 7.07
CA PHE A 55 4.66 -6.66 8.04
C PHE A 55 4.06 -7.81 8.86
N ILE A 56 3.66 -8.91 8.21
CA ILE A 56 3.11 -10.09 8.90
C ILE A 56 4.12 -10.67 9.90
N ASN A 57 5.37 -10.89 9.47
CA ASN A 57 6.41 -11.48 10.33
C ASN A 57 6.79 -10.60 11.53
N LYS A 58 6.50 -9.29 11.48
CA LYS A 58 6.73 -8.36 12.60
C LYS A 58 5.64 -8.45 13.67
N HIS A 59 4.45 -8.92 13.31
CA HIS A 59 3.24 -8.83 14.13
C HIS A 59 2.59 -10.18 14.47
N ILE A 60 3.17 -11.28 13.98
CA ILE A 60 2.83 -12.66 14.34
C ILE A 60 4.06 -13.32 14.93
#